data_AF-A0A5B9QJ89-F1
#
_entry.id   AF-A0A5B9QJ89-F1
#
_cell.length_a   1.000
_cell.length_b   1.000
_cell.length_c   1.000
_cell.angle_alpha   90.00
_cell.angle_beta   90.00
_cell.angle_gamma   90.00
#
_symmetry.space_group_name_H-M   'P 1'
#
loop_
_entity.id
_entity.type
_entity.pdbx_description
1 polymer ?
#
loop_
_entity_poly.entity_id
_entity_poly.type
_entity_poly.pdbx_seq_one_letter_code
_entity_poly.pdbx_strand_id
1 'polypeptide(L)'
;MSRHDWNSHSIEVKSIAHARYLWLAVSLYVFVDGEQVGFSSNKLEGLRTKVPFSINGTHGVVTSRANSAHHRIRYTIEMDGKCIGEGSTYAANWYKAYLSYAAWGVVLGLLLLGVAIRLGVFPMP
;
A
#
# COMPACT_ATOMS: atom_id res chain seq x y z
N MET A 1 -9.51 -8.13 1.10
CA MET A 1 -9.66 -7.69 -0.31
C MET A 1 -10.97 -6.97 -0.43
N SER A 2 -11.03 -5.88 -1.18
CA SER A 2 -12.26 -5.13 -1.41
C SER A 2 -12.64 -5.32 -2.88
N ARG A 3 -13.45 -6.35 -3.11
CA ARG A 3 -14.03 -6.71 -4.41
C ARG A 3 -15.39 -6.03 -4.53
N HIS A 4 -15.68 -5.50 -5.71
CA HIS A 4 -16.93 -4.81 -6.04
C HIS A 4 -17.47 -5.42 -7.33
N ASP A 5 -18.72 -5.85 -7.33
CA ASP A 5 -19.35 -6.39 -8.53
C ASP A 5 -20.15 -5.27 -9.24
N TRP A 6 -19.90 -5.07 -10.52
CA TRP A 6 -20.57 -4.06 -11.35
C TRP A 6 -20.82 -4.59 -12.77
N ASN A 7 -22.07 -4.58 -13.24
CA ASN A 7 -22.46 -5.07 -14.57
C ASN A 7 -21.88 -6.45 -14.94
N SER A 8 -21.91 -7.40 -14.01
CA SER A 8 -21.34 -8.76 -14.15
C SER A 8 -19.80 -8.84 -14.18
N HIS A 9 -19.11 -7.73 -13.94
CA HIS A 9 -17.66 -7.67 -13.81
C HIS A 9 -17.24 -7.52 -12.34
N SER A 10 -16.16 -8.19 -11.97
CA SER A 10 -15.56 -8.12 -10.64
C SER A 10 -14.40 -7.13 -10.63
N ILE A 11 -14.58 -6.00 -9.96
CA ILE A 11 -13.56 -4.97 -9.79
C ILE A 11 -12.86 -5.17 -8.44
N GLU A 12 -11.56 -5.46 -8.47
CA GLU A 12 -10.73 -5.53 -7.27
C GLU A 12 -9.73 -4.39 -7.23
N VAL A 13 -9.56 -3.80 -6.05
CA VAL A 13 -8.51 -2.81 -5.82
C VAL A 13 -7.50 -3.38 -4.84
N LYS A 14 -6.23 -3.39 -5.25
CA LYS A 14 -5.09 -3.80 -4.42
C LYS A 14 -4.17 -2.61 -4.20
N SER A 15 -3.48 -2.61 -3.06
CA SER A 15 -2.42 -1.64 -2.80
C SER A 15 -1.11 -2.34 -2.47
N ILE A 16 0.02 -1.71 -2.82
CA ILE A 16 1.36 -2.21 -2.56
C ILE A 16 2.22 -1.07 -2.01
N ALA A 17 2.86 -1.28 -0.86
CA ALA A 17 3.81 -0.35 -0.27
C ALA A 17 5.20 -0.51 -0.89
N HIS A 18 5.95 0.58 -1.03
CA HIS A 18 7.25 0.58 -1.69
C HIS A 18 8.40 0.74 -0.69
N ALA A 19 9.32 -0.24 -0.68
CA ALA A 19 10.50 -0.23 0.18
C ALA A 19 11.43 0.97 -0.07
N ARG A 20 11.54 1.41 -1.33
CA ARG A 20 12.35 2.59 -1.73
C ARG A 20 11.98 3.87 -0.97
N TYR A 21 10.75 3.96 -0.49
CA TYR A 21 10.23 5.10 0.26
C TYR A 21 9.93 4.74 1.72
N LEU A 22 10.74 3.85 2.30
CA LEU A 22 10.59 3.39 3.68
C LEU A 22 9.17 2.89 3.99
N TRP A 23 8.50 2.29 3.00
CA TRP A 23 7.13 1.77 3.12
C TRP A 23 6.06 2.84 3.42
N LEU A 24 6.41 4.12 3.35
CA LEU A 24 5.50 5.26 3.55
C LEU A 24 4.66 5.55 2.29
N ALA A 25 5.14 5.08 1.14
CA ALA A 25 4.50 5.32 -0.14
C ALA A 25 3.85 4.04 -0.67
N VAL A 26 2.68 4.19 -1.28
CA VAL A 26 1.80 3.09 -1.71
C VAL A 26 1.33 3.32 -3.14
N SER A 27 1.30 2.26 -3.92
CA SER A 27 0.66 2.24 -5.25
C SER A 27 -0.66 1.50 -5.20
N LEU A 28 -1.60 1.94 -6.02
CA LEU A 28 -2.89 1.30 -6.23
C LEU A 28 -2.89 0.57 -7.57
N TYR A 29 -3.51 -0.60 -7.56
CA TYR A 29 -3.69 -1.46 -8.72
C TYR A 29 -5.17 -1.82 -8.81
N VAL A 30 -5.71 -1.71 -10.02
CA VAL A 30 -7.10 -2.03 -10.32
C VAL A 30 -7.10 -3.28 -11.19
N PHE A 31 -7.84 -4.28 -10.74
CA PHE A 31 -8.07 -5.52 -11.45
C PHE A 31 -9.53 -5.63 -11.82
N VAL A 32 -9.82 -6.06 -13.05
CA VAL A 32 -11.17 -6.38 -13.52
C VAL A 32 -11.15 -7.84 -13.95
N ASP A 33 -12.03 -8.65 -13.38
CA ASP A 33 -12.12 -10.10 -13.62
C ASP A 33 -10.79 -10.84 -13.42
N GLY A 34 -9.94 -10.31 -12.53
CA GLY A 34 -8.61 -10.86 -12.22
C GLY A 34 -7.47 -10.31 -13.09
N GLU A 35 -7.76 -9.57 -14.15
CA GLU A 35 -6.75 -8.93 -15.00
C GLU A 35 -6.41 -7.53 -14.53
N GLN A 36 -5.12 -7.18 -14.51
CA GLN A 36 -4.69 -5.84 -14.14
C GLN A 36 -4.97 -4.86 -15.29
N VAL A 37 -5.93 -3.96 -15.08
CA VAL A 37 -6.35 -2.97 -16.09
C VAL A 37 -5.77 -1.58 -15.84
N GLY A 38 -5.34 -1.30 -14.61
CA GLY A 38 -4.86 0.03 -14.23
C GLY A 38 -3.93 0.01 -13.03
N PHE A 39 -3.04 1.00 -12.98
CA PHE A 39 -2.15 1.22 -11.84
C PHE A 39 -1.90 2.71 -11.64
N SER A 40 -1.61 3.10 -10.40
CA SER A 40 -1.21 4.47 -10.06
C SER A 40 0.14 4.81 -10.68
N SER A 41 0.19 5.84 -11.53
CA SER A 41 1.43 6.39 -12.09
C SER A 41 2.32 7.03 -11.02
N ASN A 42 1.72 7.78 -10.09
CA ASN A 42 2.43 8.48 -9.05
C ASN A 42 2.55 7.61 -7.78
N LYS A 43 3.79 7.28 -7.42
CA LYS A 43 4.13 6.49 -6.23
C LYS A 43 4.16 7.32 -4.94
N LEU A 44 4.18 8.66 -5.06
CA LEU A 44 4.47 9.60 -3.97
C LEU A 44 3.30 10.54 -3.61
N GLU A 45 2.14 10.42 -4.26
CA GLU A 45 0.99 11.27 -3.93
C GLU A 45 0.18 10.64 -2.80
N GLY A 46 0.60 10.89 -1.56
CA GLY A 46 -0.11 10.45 -0.35
C GLY A 46 -1.55 10.96 -0.19
N LEU A 47 -2.13 11.65 -1.17
CA LEU A 47 -3.42 12.30 -1.11
C LEU A 47 -4.05 12.37 -2.52
N ARG A 48 -5.07 11.55 -2.81
CA ARG A 48 -5.95 11.66 -3.99
C ARG A 48 -5.38 11.24 -5.35
N THR A 49 -4.70 10.10 -5.39
CA THR A 49 -4.35 9.44 -6.66
C THR A 49 -5.59 8.98 -7.40
N LYS A 50 -5.67 9.28 -8.69
CA LYS A 50 -6.70 8.75 -9.60
C LYS A 50 -6.09 7.67 -10.49
N VAL A 51 -6.70 6.50 -10.51
CA VAL A 51 -6.32 5.39 -11.38
C VAL A 51 -7.43 5.21 -12.41
N PRO A 52 -7.26 5.72 -13.64
CA PRO A 52 -8.21 5.48 -14.71
C PRO A 52 -8.17 4.01 -15.14
N PHE A 53 -9.33 3.46 -15.50
CA PHE A 53 -9.49 2.15 -16.11
C PHE A 53 -10.69 2.17 -17.06
N SER A 54 -10.86 1.13 -17.88
CA SER A 54 -12.05 0.98 -18.72
C SER A 54 -12.54 -0.46 -18.71
N ILE A 55 -13.85 -0.62 -18.84
CA ILE A 55 -14.52 -1.91 -18.96
C ILE A 55 -15.45 -1.81 -20.17
N ASN A 56 -15.20 -2.60 -21.22
CA ASN A 56 -16.02 -2.63 -22.43
C ASN A 56 -16.34 -1.25 -23.03
N GLY A 57 -15.39 -0.30 -22.96
CA GLY A 57 -15.54 1.06 -23.45
C GLY A 57 -16.17 2.07 -22.47
N THR A 58 -16.67 1.60 -21.31
CA THR A 58 -17.09 2.49 -20.21
C THR A 58 -15.88 2.97 -19.42
N HIS A 59 -15.79 4.26 -19.14
CA HIS A 59 -14.66 4.85 -18.42
C HIS A 59 -14.88 4.80 -16.91
N GLY A 60 -13.91 4.22 -16.22
CA GLY A 60 -13.87 4.13 -14.76
C GLY A 60 -12.69 4.88 -14.17
N VAL A 61 -12.85 5.36 -12.95
CA VAL A 61 -11.76 5.96 -12.16
C VAL A 61 -11.84 5.45 -10.74
N VAL A 62 -10.72 4.93 -10.24
CA VAL A 62 -10.54 4.67 -8.81
C VAL A 62 -9.81 5.88 -8.21
N THR A 63 -10.47 6.57 -7.28
CA THR A 63 -9.87 7.70 -6.57
C THR A 63 -9.49 7.29 -5.15
N SER A 64 -8.21 7.43 -4.81
CA SER A 64 -7.76 7.22 -3.44
C SER A 64 -8.23 8.36 -2.53
N ARG A 65 -8.65 8.03 -1.32
CA ARG A 65 -8.91 8.97 -0.23
C ARG A 65 -7.77 8.85 0.78
N ALA A 66 -7.48 9.96 1.45
CA ALA A 66 -6.34 10.10 2.37
C ALA A 66 -6.16 8.89 3.30
N ASN A 67 -4.90 8.57 3.56
CA ASN A 67 -4.47 7.39 4.32
C ASN A 67 -5.03 7.47 5.75
N SER A 68 -5.97 6.59 6.12
CA SER A 68 -6.58 6.61 7.47
C SER A 68 -5.75 5.85 8.51
N ALA A 69 -4.76 5.07 8.08
CA ALA A 69 -3.76 4.38 8.90
C ALA A 69 -2.54 4.07 8.00
N HIS A 70 -1.32 3.96 8.54
CA HIS A 70 -0.04 3.94 7.78
C HIS A 70 -0.02 3.09 6.49
N HIS A 71 -0.77 1.99 6.43
CA HIS A 71 -0.82 1.09 5.27
C HIS A 71 -2.24 0.81 4.75
N ARG A 72 -3.27 1.55 5.19
CA ARG A 72 -4.66 1.36 4.79
C ARG A 72 -5.17 2.56 3.98
N ILE A 73 -5.41 2.30 2.70
CA ILE A 73 -5.94 3.27 1.76
C ILE A 73 -7.45 3.09 1.67
N ARG A 74 -8.19 4.19 1.80
CA ARG A 74 -9.61 4.24 1.41
C ARG A 74 -9.70 4.68 -0.04
N TYR A 75 -10.75 4.27 -0.74
CA TYR A 75 -10.91 4.65 -2.14
C TYR A 75 -12.39 4.67 -2.54
N THR A 76 -12.68 5.36 -3.62
CA THR A 76 -13.97 5.34 -4.31
C THR A 76 -13.79 4.87 -5.74
N ILE A 77 -14.80 4.17 -6.26
CA ILE A 77 -14.86 3.74 -7.64
C ILE A 77 -15.99 4.51 -8.31
N GLU A 78 -15.65 5.21 -9.38
CA GLU A 78 -16.58 5.98 -10.19
C GLU A 78 -16.60 5.40 -11.60
N MET A 79 -17.79 5.23 -12.18
CA MET A 79 -18.00 4.86 -13.60
C MET A 79 -18.83 5.95 -14.26
N ASP A 80 -18.35 6.52 -15.36
CA ASP A 80 -18.98 7.66 -16.07
C ASP A 80 -19.40 8.80 -15.11
N GLY A 81 -18.56 9.09 -14.11
CA GLY A 81 -18.79 10.14 -13.11
C GLY A 81 -19.79 9.80 -12.00
N LYS A 82 -20.33 8.57 -11.96
CA LYS A 82 -21.20 8.09 -10.87
C LYS A 82 -20.43 7.19 -9.92
N CYS A 83 -20.53 7.44 -8.62
CA CYS A 83 -19.97 6.56 -7.60
C CYS A 83 -20.73 5.22 -7.59
N ILE A 84 -20.00 4.13 -7.85
CA ILE A 84 -20.55 2.76 -7.83
C ILE A 84 -20.14 1.98 -6.58
N GLY A 85 -19.13 2.45 -5.85
CA GLY A 85 -18.69 1.79 -4.63
C GLY A 85 -17.58 2.56 -3.90
N GLU A 86 -17.51 2.33 -2.60
CA GLU A 86 -16.40 2.80 -1.76
C GLU A 86 -15.79 1.63 -1.02
N GLY A 87 -14.47 1.65 -0.82
CA GLY A 87 -13.77 0.55 -0.21
C GLY A 87 -12.53 0.99 0.56
N SER A 88 -11.88 -0.01 1.16
CA SER A 88 -10.56 0.19 1.73
C SER A 88 -9.72 -1.07 1.58
N THR A 89 -8.44 -0.90 1.32
CA THR A 89 -7.49 -2.01 1.22
C THR A 89 -6.20 -1.70 1.97
N TYR A 90 -5.69 -2.74 2.64
CA TYR A 90 -4.34 -2.72 3.20
C TYR A 90 -3.32 -3.01 2.10
N ALA A 91 -2.15 -2.39 2.21
CA ALA A 91 -1.03 -2.70 1.33
C ALA A 91 -0.66 -4.18 1.46
N ALA A 92 -0.74 -4.97 0.39
CA ALA A 92 -0.60 -6.43 0.43
C ALA A 92 0.73 -6.89 1.06
N ASN A 93 1.77 -6.07 0.99
CA ASN A 93 3.10 -6.30 1.53
C ASN A 93 3.41 -5.48 2.78
N TRP A 94 2.39 -4.98 3.51
CA TRP A 94 2.56 -4.21 4.74
C TRP A 94 3.45 -4.93 5.77
N TYR A 95 3.35 -6.25 5.85
CA TYR A 95 4.15 -7.08 6.78
C TYR A 95 5.66 -7.01 6.50
N LYS A 96 6.07 -6.75 5.26
CA LYS A 96 7.48 -6.59 4.90
C LYS A 96 8.09 -5.35 5.54
N ALA A 97 7.29 -4.31 5.77
CA ALA A 97 7.72 -3.13 6.51
C ALA A 97 8.09 -3.51 7.95
N TYR A 98 7.18 -4.21 8.64
CA TYR A 98 7.43 -4.70 10.01
C TYR A 98 8.65 -5.61 10.10
N LEU A 99 8.79 -6.55 9.16
CA LEU A 99 9.97 -7.42 9.11
C LEU A 99 11.26 -6.61 8.94
N SER A 100 11.24 -5.59 8.06
CA SER A 100 12.42 -4.74 7.85
C SER A 100 12.77 -3.90 9.09
N TYR A 101 11.78 -3.35 9.80
CA TYR A 101 12.01 -2.60 11.03
C TYR A 101 12.53 -3.49 12.17
N ALA A 102 11.97 -4.70 12.31
CA ALA A 102 12.45 -5.66 13.30
C ALA A 102 13.89 -6.07 13.04
N ALA A 103 14.25 -6.36 11.78
CA ALA A 103 15.62 -6.68 11.40
C ALA A 103 16.60 -5.54 11.71
N TRP A 104 16.23 -4.29 11.38
CA TRP A 104 17.02 -3.12 11.72
C TRP A 104 17.16 -2.92 13.24
N GLY A 105 16.09 -3.17 14.00
CA GLY A 105 16.13 -3.11 15.47
C GLY A 105 17.11 -4.11 16.07
N VAL A 106 17.15 -5.35 15.57
CA VAL A 106 18.10 -6.37 16.00
C VAL A 106 19.54 -5.96 15.65
N VAL A 107 19.78 -5.51 14.42
CA VAL A 107 21.12 -5.05 13.99
C VAL A 107 21.60 -3.89 14.85
N LEU A 108 20.75 -2.88 15.07
CA LEU A 108 21.08 -1.73 15.91
C LEU A 108 21.36 -2.15 17.36
N GLY A 109 20.55 -3.06 17.90
CA GLY A 109 20.74 -3.60 19.25
C GLY A 109 22.08 -4.31 19.43
N LEU A 110 22.47 -5.15 18.46
CA LEU A 110 23.77 -5.83 18.47
C LEU A 110 24.95 -4.87 18.34
N LEU A 111 24.82 -3.84 17.48
CA LEU A 111 25.84 -2.80 17.35
C LEU A 111 26.02 -2.02 18.65
N LEU A 112 24.92 -1.60 19.28
CA LEU A 112 24.96 -0.88 20.56
C LEU A 112 25.52 -1.74 21.69
N LEU A 113 25.19 -3.03 21.73
CA LEU A 113 25.76 -3.97 22.69
C LEU A 113 27.28 -4.12 22.49
N GLY A 114 27.74 -4.27 21.25
CA GLY A 114 29.18 -4.34 20.94
C GLY A 114 29.95 -3.08 21.35
N VAL A 115 29.34 -1.90 21.16
CA VAL A 115 29.89 -0.62 21.65
C VAL A 115 29.91 -0.59 23.18
N ALA A 116 28.83 -0.99 23.85
CA ALA A 116 28.76 -1.02 25.31
C ALA A 116 29.81 -1.94 25.94
N ILE A 117 30.06 -3.12 25.34
CA ILE A 117 31.12 -4.04 25.75
C ILE A 117 32.50 -3.38 25.56
N ARG A 118 32.77 -2.74 24.41
CA ARG A 118 34.04 -2.04 24.17
C ARG A 118 34.31 -0.89 25.13
N LEU A 119 33.26 -0.18 25.55
CA LEU A 119 33.35 0.93 26.49
C LEU A 119 33.40 0.48 27.96
N GLY A 120 33.41 -0.84 28.24
CA GLY A 120 33.48 -1.37 29.60
C GLY A 120 32.21 -1.13 30.43
N VAL A 121 31.08 -0.83 29.77
CA VAL A 121 29.79 -0.59 30.44
C VAL A 121 29.24 -1.88 31.05
N PHE A 122 29.57 -3.03 30.45
CA PHE A 122 29.29 -4.34 31.01
C PHE A 122 30.61 -5.05 31.35
N PRO A 123 30.77 -5.59 32.57
CA PRO A 123 31.94 -6.41 32.90
C PRO A 123 31.91 -7.68 32.06
N MET A 124 33.01 -8.00 31.37
CA MET A 124 33.21 -9.35 30.84
C MET A 124 33.45 -10.30 32.02
N PRO A 125 32.86 -11.51 32.03
CA PRO A 125 33.17 -12.53 33.02
C PRO A 125 34.63 -12.98 32.94
#